data_AF-A0AAV0KXM3-F1
#
_entry.id   AF-A0AAV0KXM3-F1
#
_cell.length_a   1.000
_cell.length_b   1.000
_cell.length_c   1.000
_cell.angle_alpha   90.00
_cell.angle_beta   90.00
_cell.angle_gamma   90.00
#
_symmetry.space_group_name_H-M   'P 1'
#
loop_
_entity.id
_entity.type
_entity.pdbx_description
1 polymer ?
#
loop_
_entity_poly.entity_id
_entity_poly.type
_entity_poly.pdbx_seq_one_letter_code
_entity_poly.pdbx_strand_id
1 'polypeptide(L)' 'MKEVQVAEARAFYGFQIAIENIHSEMYNLLLETYIKDSDEKIRLFRAIETVPCVAKKAQWALKWIDGGESFA' A
#
# COMPACT_ATOMS: atom_id res chain seq x y z
N MET A 1 -11.89 -8.26 4.31
CA MET A 1 -13.21 -8.66 3.76
C MET A 1 -14.01 -9.64 4.62
N LYS A 2 -13.38 -10.41 5.53
CA LYS A 2 -14.09 -11.39 6.38
C LYS A 2 -14.76 -10.81 7.63
N GLU A 3 -14.41 -9.58 8.03
CA GLU A 3 -14.90 -8.99 9.29
C GLU A 3 -16.25 -8.30 9.14
N VAL A 4 -16.46 -7.57 8.03
CA VAL A 4 -17.73 -6.86 7.77
C VAL A 4 -18.61 -7.68 6.81
N GLN A 5 -19.81 -8.02 7.25
CA GLN A 5 -20.74 -8.89 6.50
C GLN A 5 -21.79 -8.13 5.68
N VAL A 6 -21.99 -6.84 5.95
CA VAL A 6 -22.95 -5.97 5.23
C VAL A 6 -22.59 -5.90 3.76
N ALA A 7 -23.56 -6.14 2.88
CA ALA A 7 -23.33 -6.33 1.44
C ALA A 7 -22.78 -5.07 0.77
N GLU A 8 -23.34 -3.92 1.10
CA GLU A 8 -22.95 -2.60 0.61
C GLU A 8 -21.50 -2.28 0.98
N ALA A 9 -21.09 -2.59 2.21
CA ALA A 9 -19.72 -2.39 2.66
C ALA A 9 -18.73 -3.33 1.94
N ARG A 10 -19.11 -4.59 1.68
CA ARG A 10 -18.27 -5.51 0.90
C ARG A 10 -18.12 -5.04 -0.56
N ALA A 11 -19.20 -4.55 -1.17
CA ALA A 11 -19.14 -3.98 -2.50
C ALA A 11 -18.22 -2.76 -2.54
N PHE A 12 -18.31 -1.88 -1.53
CA PHE A 12 -17.43 -0.72 -1.39
C PHE A 12 -15.95 -1.13 -1.26
N TYR A 13 -15.61 -2.06 -0.36
CA TYR A 13 -14.24 -2.54 -0.21
C TYR A 13 -13.70 -3.22 -1.47
N GLY A 14 -14.56 -3.92 -2.23
CA GLY A 14 -14.19 -4.48 -3.53
C GLY A 14 -13.80 -3.38 -4.54
N PHE A 15 -14.59 -2.32 -4.63
CA PHE A 15 -14.28 -1.16 -5.46
C PHE A 15 -13.03 -0.42 -4.98
N GLN A 16 -12.86 -0.26 -3.67
CA GLN A 16 -11.67 0.34 -3.09
C GLN A 16 -10.42 -0.41 -3.52
N ILE A 17 -10.40 -1.75 -3.45
CA ILE A 17 -9.25 -2.56 -3.91
C ILE A 17 -8.93 -2.27 -5.38
N ALA A 18 -9.94 -2.22 -6.25
CA ALA A 18 -9.74 -1.91 -7.66
C ALA A 18 -9.13 -0.52 -7.88
N ILE A 19 -9.64 0.49 -7.17
CA ILE A 19 -9.12 1.87 -7.25
C ILE A 19 -7.69 1.96 -6.72
N GLU A 20 -7.36 1.29 -5.61
CA GLU A 20 -6.00 1.30 -5.06
C GLU A 20 -4.99 0.60 -5.99
N ASN A 21 -5.42 -0.39 -6.76
CA ASN A 21 -4.58 -0.98 -7.80
C ASN A 21 -4.27 0.03 -8.92
N ILE A 22 -5.28 0.80 -9.36
CA ILE A 22 -5.09 1.88 -10.35
C ILE A 22 -4.17 2.97 -9.78
N HIS A 23 -4.32 3.34 -8.50
CA HIS A 23 -3.41 4.27 -7.84
C HIS A 23 -1.96 3.77 -7.87
N SER A 24 -1.76 2.48 -7.59
CA SER A 24 -0.43 1.86 -7.60
C SER A 24 0.21 1.89 -8.99
N GLU A 25 -0.55 1.57 -10.04
CA GLU A 25 -0.09 1.65 -11.43
C GLU A 25 0.27 3.08 -11.84
N MET A 26 -0.60 4.03 -11.51
CA MET A 26 -0.39 5.44 -11.82
C MET A 26 0.90 5.95 -11.18
N TYR A 27 1.12 5.70 -9.88
CA TYR A 27 2.35 6.13 -9.22
C TYR A 27 3.60 5.41 -9.76
N ASN A 28 3.49 4.13 -10.14
CA ASN A 28 4.58 3.41 -10.78
C ASN A 28 4.98 4.08 -12.10
N LEU A 29 3.99 4.41 -12.95
CA LEU A 29 4.20 5.10 -14.21
C LEU A 29 4.84 6.49 -14.01
N LEU A 30 4.39 7.25 -13.01
CA LEU A 30 4.98 8.56 -12.69
C LEU A 30 6.44 8.41 -12.24
N LEU A 31 6.75 7.41 -11.43
CA LEU A 31 8.12 7.14 -10.96
C LEU A 31 9.03 6.77 -12.14
N GLU A 32 8.58 5.87 -13.02
CA GLU A 32 9.30 5.53 -14.24
C GLU A 32 9.53 6.72 -15.17
N THR A 33 8.53 7.60 -15.26
CA THR A 33 8.54 8.76 -16.13
C THR A 33 9.46 9.86 -15.61
N TYR A 34 9.41 10.18 -14.32
CA TYR A 34 10.14 11.33 -13.76
C TYR A 34 11.54 10.98 -13.23
N ILE A 35 11.76 9.75 -12.75
CA ILE A 35 13.06 9.34 -12.23
C ILE A 35 13.87 8.66 -13.34
N LYS A 36 14.88 9.37 -13.85
CA LYS A 36 15.73 8.90 -14.96
C LYS A 36 16.95 8.11 -14.50
N ASP A 37 17.44 8.41 -13.29
CA ASP A 37 18.53 7.67 -12.66
C ASP A 37 18.05 6.28 -12.24
N SER A 38 18.72 5.24 -12.76
CA SER A 38 18.38 3.85 -12.51
C SER A 38 18.65 3.42 -11.07
N ASP A 39 19.71 3.93 -10.44
CA ASP A 39 20.07 3.56 -9.07
C ASP A 39 19.10 4.19 -8.09
N GLU A 40 18.71 5.45 -8.31
CA GLU A 40 17.68 6.13 -7.53
C GLU A 40 16.30 5.47 -7.71
N LYS A 41 15.97 5.04 -8.93
CA LYS A 41 14.74 4.29 -9.21
C LYS A 41 14.70 2.96 -8.44
N ILE A 42 15.78 2.18 -8.46
CA ILE A 42 15.89 0.94 -7.69
C ILE A 42 15.75 1.21 -6.19
N ARG A 43 16.41 2.27 -5.69
CA ARG A 43 16.30 2.70 -4.29
C ARG A 43 14.84 2.96 -3.92
N LEU A 44 14.12 3.74 -4.72
CA LEU A 44 12.72 4.11 -4.46
C LEU A 44 11.75 2.92 -4.62
N PHE A 45 12.00 1.99 -5.53
CA PHE A 45 11.21 0.75 -5.62
C PHE A 45 11.36 -0.15 -4.39
N ARG A 46 12.52 -0.08 -3.72
CA ARG A 46 12.79 -0.78 -2.46
C ARG A 46 12.59 0.13 -1.24
N ALA A 47 11.70 1.12 -1.33
CA ALA A 47 11.55 2.16 -0.30
C ALA A 47 11.30 1.63 1.13
N ILE A 48 10.64 0.48 1.30
CA ILE A 48 10.46 -0.13 2.62
C ILE A 48 11.81 -0.44 3.30
N GLU A 49 12.82 -0.81 2.51
CA GLU A 49 14.16 -1.18 2.99
C GLU A 49 15.13 0.02 2.97
N THR A 50 14.97 0.91 1.99
CA THR A 50 15.95 1.97 1.68
C THR A 50 15.55 3.35 2.19
N VAL A 51 14.28 3.57 2.55
CA VAL A 51 13.75 4.87 3.02
C VAL A 51 13.27 4.74 4.47
N PRO A 52 13.98 5.34 5.44
CA PRO A 52 13.70 5.12 6.87
C PRO A 52 12.28 5.44 7.32
N CYS A 53 11.64 6.48 6.77
CA CYS A 53 10.27 6.83 7.14
C CYS A 53 9.25 5.79 6.64
N VAL A 54 9.49 5.20 5.46
CA VAL A 54 8.65 4.12 4.91
C VAL A 54 8.83 2.86 5.72
N ALA A 55 10.06 2.52 6.11
CA ALA A 55 10.34 1.39 6.99
C ALA A 55 9.60 1.50 8.33
N LYS A 56 9.62 2.68 8.96
CA LYS A 56 8.87 2.96 10.20
C LYS A 56 7.36 2.79 10.01
N LYS A 57 6.82 3.26 8.88
CA LYS A 57 5.39 3.08 8.54
C LYS A 57 5.04 1.60 8.39
N ALA A 58 5.89 0.82 7.71
CA ALA A 58 5.70 -0.62 7.55
C ALA A 58 5.71 -1.36 8.90
N GLN A 59 6.68 -1.04 9.78
CA GLN A 59 6.74 -1.63 11.13
C GLN A 59 5.50 -1.32 11.96
N TRP A 60 4.98 -0.09 11.89
CA TRP A 60 3.73 0.26 12.56
C TRP A 60 2.56 -0.56 12.02
N ALA A 61 2.45 -0.69 10.70
CA ALA A 61 1.37 -1.47 10.08
C ALA A 61 1.42 -2.96 10.48
N LEU A 62 2.61 -3.57 10.46
CA LEU A 62 2.80 -4.95 10.92
C LEU A 62 2.40 -5.14 12.38
N LYS A 63 2.66 -4.14 13.24
CA LYS A 63 2.32 -4.21 14.66
C LYS A 63 0.80 -4.18 14.91
N TRP A 64 0.05 -3.39 14.15
CA TRP A 64 -1.34 -3.05 14.51
C TRP A 64 -2.40 -3.56 13.53
N ILE A 65 -2.03 -3.96 12.31
CA ILE A 65 -2.99 -4.32 11.24
C ILE A 65 -2.97 -5.82 10.91
N ASP A 66 -1.89 -6.55 11.23
CA ASP A 66 -1.69 -7.96 10.80
C ASP A 66 -2.49 -9.01 11.61
N GLY A 67 -3.64 -8.62 12.17
CA GLY A 67 -4.70 -9.57 12.57
C GLY A 67 -4.69 -10.08 14.02
N GLY A 68 -3.96 -9.43 14.93
CA GLY A 68 -3.98 -9.77 16.36
C GLY A 68 -5.01 -9.02 17.21
N GLU A 69 -5.53 -7.89 16.70
CA GLU A 69 -6.40 -7.01 17.49
C GLU A 69 -7.89 -7.26 17.22
N SER A 70 -8.71 -7.13 18.27
CA SER A 70 -10.16 -7.31 18.17
C SER A 70 -10.77 -6.19 17.33
N PHE A 71 -11.58 -6.56 16.34
CA PHE A 71 -12.49 -5.63 15.70
C PHE A 71 -13.68 -5.39 16.64
N ALA A 72 -13.53 -4.39 17.52
CA ALA A 72 -14.43 -4.06 18.63
C ALA A 72 -14.58 -5.15 19.71
#